data_AF-A0A848YNE4-F1
#
_entry.id   AF-A0A848YNE4-F1
#
_cell.length_a   1.000
_cell.length_b   1.000
_cell.length_c   1.000
_cell.angle_alpha   90.00
_cell.angle_beta   90.00
_cell.angle_gamma   90.00
#
_symmetry.space_group_name_H-M   'P 1'
#
loop_
_entity.id
_entity.type
_entity.pdbx_description
1 polymer ?
#
loop_
_entity_poly.entity_id
_entity_poly.type
_entity_poly.pdbx_seq_one_letter_code
_entity_poly.pdbx_strand_id
1 'polypeptide(L)'
;MVMSIPASGDNGPIIDNTVYAHLLKAHVADGLVDYDGFKTDGEKLDDYLKVLSKVKPETLTEPAAFAFYINAYNAWTIKLILTGYPGVTSIKNLGSLLRSPWKKELARIDGRMVTLDQIEHDILRPRFKDPRVHFAINCAALSCPPLRPEPYTEDRLEQQLEDATIRFINSPDRNYLKDDTLYVSKIFKWFNEDFNGDVPGFMKKYARGTLKQSLDGAGGPLKIKYLHYDWSLNRK
;
A
#
# COMPACT_ATOMS: atom_id res chain seq x y z
N MET A 1 1.66 1.97 -50.27
CA MET A 1 1.11 1.56 -48.96
C MET A 1 2.30 1.16 -48.11
N VAL A 2 2.86 2.10 -47.34
CA VAL A 2 4.06 1.85 -46.54
C VAL A 2 3.59 1.29 -45.21
N MET A 3 3.78 -0.01 -44.99
CA MET A 3 3.52 -0.64 -43.70
C MET A 3 4.58 -0.15 -42.71
N SER A 4 4.16 0.70 -41.77
CA SER A 4 5.00 1.05 -40.62
C SER A 4 5.06 -0.13 -39.68
N ILE A 5 6.28 -0.63 -39.46
CA ILE A 5 6.60 -1.59 -38.40
C ILE A 5 6.46 -0.84 -37.08
N PRO A 6 5.74 -1.35 -36.07
CA PRO A 6 5.72 -0.71 -34.76
C PRO A 6 7.13 -0.79 -34.16
N ALA A 7 7.65 0.36 -33.75
CA ALA A 7 8.90 0.44 -33.02
C ALA A 7 8.81 -0.46 -31.78
N SER A 8 9.84 -1.29 -31.59
CA SER A 8 10.09 -2.00 -30.34
C SER A 8 10.12 -0.97 -29.21
N GLY A 9 9.13 -1.02 -28.32
CA GLY A 9 9.06 -0.16 -27.15
C GLY A 9 10.33 -0.32 -26.33
N ASP A 10 11.02 0.79 -26.15
CA ASP A 10 12.18 0.91 -25.28
C ASP A 10 11.70 0.61 -23.85
N ASN A 11 11.93 -0.61 -23.37
CA ASN A 11 11.65 -0.97 -21.98
C ASN A 11 12.57 -0.10 -21.12
N GLY A 12 12.01 0.90 -20.45
CA GLY A 12 12.73 1.73 -19.49
C GLY A 12 13.50 0.90 -18.46
N PRO A 13 14.40 1.53 -17.67
CA PRO A 13 15.28 0.80 -16.77
C PRO A 13 14.49 -0.13 -15.83
N ILE A 14 14.76 -1.44 -15.96
CA ILE A 14 14.09 -2.48 -15.19
C ILE A 14 14.56 -2.43 -13.74
N ILE A 15 13.63 -2.23 -12.81
CA ILE A 15 13.90 -2.35 -11.38
C ILE A 15 13.87 -3.84 -11.01
N ASP A 16 15.02 -4.38 -10.58
CA ASP A 16 15.09 -5.77 -10.13
C ASP A 16 14.41 -5.94 -8.77
N ASN A 17 13.21 -6.51 -8.78
CA ASN A 17 12.42 -6.82 -7.59
C ASN A 17 12.54 -8.30 -7.16
N THR A 18 13.46 -9.08 -7.74
CA THR A 18 13.52 -10.55 -7.53
C THR A 18 13.75 -10.91 -6.07
N VAL A 19 14.69 -10.24 -5.40
CA VAL A 19 14.96 -10.48 -3.96
C VAL A 19 13.73 -10.14 -3.12
N TYR A 20 13.04 -9.04 -3.43
CA TYR A 20 11.85 -8.64 -2.69
C TYR A 20 10.67 -9.59 -2.93
N ALA A 21 10.49 -10.08 -4.15
CA ALA A 21 9.49 -11.09 -4.46
C ALA A 21 9.71 -12.38 -3.65
N HIS A 22 10.96 -12.83 -3.51
CA HIS A 22 11.27 -13.98 -2.65
C HIS A 22 10.98 -13.71 -1.17
N LEU A 23 11.35 -12.54 -0.65
CA LEU A 23 11.07 -12.16 0.73
C LEU A 23 9.58 -12.08 1.02
N LEU A 24 8.81 -11.40 0.17
CA LEU A 24 7.37 -11.27 0.32
C LEU A 24 6.69 -12.65 0.27
N LYS A 25 7.07 -13.50 -0.69
CA LYS A 25 6.51 -14.84 -0.81
C LYS A 25 6.83 -15.73 0.40
N ALA A 26 8.01 -15.59 0.99
CA ALA A 26 8.43 -16.37 2.15
C ALA A 26 7.76 -15.88 3.45
N HIS A 27 7.63 -14.56 3.61
CA HIS A 27 7.34 -13.94 4.92
C HIS A 27 6.03 -13.16 4.96
N VAL A 28 5.19 -13.24 3.93
CA VAL A 28 3.85 -12.63 3.92
C VAL A 28 2.81 -13.68 3.58
N ALA A 29 1.84 -13.86 4.48
CA ALA A 29 0.72 -14.77 4.31
C ALA A 29 -0.57 -14.12 4.82
N ASP A 30 -1.65 -14.23 4.05
CA ASP A 30 -2.96 -13.65 4.38
C ASP A 30 -2.92 -12.15 4.72
N GLY A 31 -1.95 -11.42 4.16
CA GLY A 31 -1.75 -10.00 4.42
C GLY A 31 -0.97 -9.66 5.70
N LEU A 32 -0.61 -10.67 6.49
CA LEU A 32 0.19 -10.57 7.70
C LEU A 32 1.66 -10.83 7.42
N VAL A 33 2.53 -10.21 8.22
CA VAL A 33 3.98 -10.22 8.04
C VAL A 33 4.63 -11.09 9.11
N ASP A 34 5.47 -12.03 8.69
CA ASP A 34 6.39 -12.76 9.55
C ASP A 34 7.65 -11.92 9.80
N TYR A 35 7.60 -11.08 10.82
CA TYR A 35 8.73 -10.21 11.19
C TYR A 35 9.94 -10.98 11.73
N ASP A 36 9.75 -12.18 12.29
CA ASP A 36 10.86 -13.05 12.71
C ASP A 36 11.60 -13.61 11.50
N GLY A 37 10.86 -14.05 10.48
CA GLY A 37 11.41 -14.45 9.18
C GLY A 37 12.13 -13.31 8.48
N PHE A 38 11.51 -12.12 8.39
CA PHE A 38 12.15 -10.92 7.83
C PHE A 38 13.40 -10.48 8.60
N LYS A 39 13.42 -10.65 9.92
CA LYS A 39 14.61 -10.35 10.74
C LYS A 39 15.74 -11.33 10.43
N THR A 40 15.42 -12.61 10.27
CA THR A 40 16.38 -13.66 9.89
C THR A 40 16.97 -13.39 8.51
N ASP A 41 16.14 -12.97 7.56
CA ASP A 41 16.55 -12.61 6.19
C ASP A 41 16.92 -11.11 6.02
N GLY A 42 17.26 -10.42 7.11
CA GLY A 42 17.44 -8.96 7.12
C GLY A 42 18.49 -8.44 6.12
N GLU A 43 19.55 -9.21 5.86
CA GLU A 43 20.57 -8.85 4.87
C GLU A 43 20.01 -8.81 3.44
N LYS A 44 19.12 -9.76 3.08
CA LYS A 44 18.45 -9.78 1.77
C LYS A 44 17.53 -8.57 1.60
N LEU A 45 16.83 -8.18 2.68
CA LEU A 45 16.03 -6.96 2.66
C LEU A 45 16.94 -5.74 2.41
N ASP A 46 18.07 -5.64 3.12
CA ASP A 46 19.02 -4.55 2.93
C ASP A 46 19.60 -4.49 1.51
N ASP A 47 19.84 -5.63 0.87
CA ASP A 47 20.25 -5.69 -0.52
C ASP A 47 19.18 -5.14 -1.46
N TYR A 48 17.91 -5.47 -1.24
CA TYR A 48 16.83 -4.87 -2.02
C TYR A 48 16.70 -3.36 -1.79
N LEU A 49 16.85 -2.88 -0.56
CA LEU A 49 16.81 -1.45 -0.25
C LEU A 49 17.96 -0.68 -0.94
N LYS A 50 19.13 -1.32 -1.15
CA LYS A 50 20.21 -0.76 -1.96
C LYS A 50 19.81 -0.63 -3.43
N VAL A 51 19.05 -1.58 -3.98
CA VAL A 51 18.50 -1.47 -5.34
C VAL A 51 17.61 -0.24 -5.43
N LEU A 52 16.64 -0.11 -4.52
CA LEU A 52 15.71 1.03 -4.50
C LEU A 52 16.44 2.39 -4.39
N SER A 53 17.51 2.46 -3.57
CA SER A 53 18.26 3.70 -3.37
C SER A 53 18.99 4.24 -4.62
N LYS A 54 19.19 3.40 -5.64
CA LYS A 54 19.88 3.74 -6.89
C LYS A 54 18.92 4.07 -8.03
N VAL A 55 17.63 3.77 -7.86
CA VAL A 55 16.61 4.05 -8.87
C VAL A 55 16.43 5.56 -8.98
N LYS A 56 16.31 6.03 -10.22
CA LYS A 56 16.01 7.41 -10.63
C LYS A 56 14.56 7.49 -11.12
N PRO A 57 13.58 7.79 -10.25
CA PRO A 57 12.16 7.65 -10.58
C PRO A 57 11.67 8.61 -11.68
N GLU A 58 12.42 9.65 -11.98
CA GLU A 58 12.21 10.58 -13.08
C GLU A 58 12.51 9.98 -14.46
N THR A 59 13.28 8.89 -14.51
CA THR A 59 13.59 8.14 -15.75
C THR A 59 12.58 7.03 -16.04
N LEU A 60 11.66 6.77 -15.12
CA LEU A 60 10.64 5.74 -15.23
C LEU A 60 9.39 6.28 -15.94
N THR A 61 8.66 5.37 -16.59
CA THR A 61 7.28 5.63 -17.01
C THR A 61 6.40 5.91 -15.78
N GLU A 62 5.22 6.50 -15.98
CA GLU A 62 4.31 6.79 -14.86
C GLU A 62 3.88 5.53 -14.09
N PRO A 63 3.49 4.41 -14.73
CA PRO A 63 3.14 3.18 -14.01
C PRO A 63 4.36 2.55 -13.32
N ALA A 64 5.55 2.54 -13.96
CA ALA A 64 6.76 2.05 -13.32
C ALA A 64 7.14 2.87 -12.08
N ALA A 65 7.02 4.19 -12.14
CA ALA A 65 7.23 5.08 -11.00
C ALA A 65 6.23 4.81 -9.87
N PHE A 66 4.95 4.61 -10.19
CA PHE A 66 3.93 4.32 -9.19
C PHE A 66 4.20 2.98 -8.48
N ALA A 67 4.45 1.91 -9.25
CA ALA A 67 4.84 0.61 -8.72
C ALA A 67 6.10 0.70 -7.83
N PHE A 68 7.11 1.45 -8.29
CA PHE A 68 8.33 1.70 -7.53
C PHE A 68 8.05 2.34 -6.17
N TYR A 69 7.29 3.45 -6.11
CA TYR A 69 7.04 4.15 -4.85
C TYR A 69 6.19 3.33 -3.88
N ILE A 70 5.23 2.53 -4.36
CA ILE A 70 4.49 1.59 -3.51
C ILE A 70 5.44 0.55 -2.91
N ASN A 71 6.29 -0.07 -3.73
CA ASN A 71 7.26 -1.06 -3.26
C ASN A 71 8.23 -0.46 -2.27
N ALA A 72 8.72 0.75 -2.54
CA ALA A 72 9.64 1.47 -1.66
C ALA A 72 9.00 1.77 -0.31
N TYR A 73 7.76 2.29 -0.28
CA TYR A 73 7.05 2.53 0.98
C TYR A 73 6.92 1.24 1.80
N ASN A 74 6.47 0.15 1.18
CA ASN A 74 6.23 -1.12 1.86
C ASN A 74 7.53 -1.74 2.40
N ALA A 75 8.59 -1.80 1.59
CA ALA A 75 9.87 -2.36 1.99
C ALA A 75 10.55 -1.54 3.11
N TRP A 76 10.52 -0.20 3.01
CA TRP A 76 11.05 0.67 4.06
C TRP A 76 10.21 0.66 5.33
N THR A 77 8.89 0.41 5.24
CA THR A 77 8.05 0.19 6.42
C THR A 77 8.45 -1.07 7.15
N ILE A 78 8.68 -2.18 6.44
CA ILE A 78 9.20 -3.42 7.04
C ILE A 78 10.54 -3.14 7.73
N LYS A 79 11.48 -2.47 7.03
CA LYS A 79 12.78 -2.09 7.62
C LYS A 79 12.62 -1.25 8.88
N LEU A 80 11.70 -0.28 8.88
CA LEU A 80 11.41 0.55 10.05
C LEU A 80 10.96 -0.32 11.24
N ILE A 81 10.04 -1.26 11.05
CA ILE A 81 9.62 -2.19 12.12
C ILE A 81 10.82 -2.98 12.66
N LEU A 82 11.65 -3.51 11.78
CA LEU A 82 12.83 -4.30 12.17
C LEU A 82 13.83 -3.52 13.02
N THR A 83 13.83 -2.18 12.98
CA THR A 83 14.72 -1.36 13.84
C THR A 83 14.42 -1.49 15.34
N GLY A 84 13.22 -1.92 15.72
CA GLY A 84 12.85 -2.15 17.13
C GLY A 84 12.31 -3.55 17.44
N TYR A 85 12.25 -4.44 16.45
CA TYR A 85 11.70 -5.79 16.62
C TYR A 85 12.68 -6.74 17.38
N PRO A 86 12.22 -7.56 18.35
CA PRO A 86 10.83 -7.90 18.68
C PRO A 86 10.16 -7.03 19.75
N GLY A 87 10.80 -5.96 20.23
CA GLY A 87 10.28 -5.10 21.29
C GLY A 87 9.16 -4.13 20.88
N VAL A 88 8.79 -4.11 19.60
CA VAL A 88 7.77 -3.22 19.04
C VAL A 88 6.48 -4.00 18.84
N THR A 89 5.37 -3.49 19.38
CA THR A 89 4.02 -4.06 19.21
C THR A 89 3.13 -3.20 18.32
N SER A 90 3.57 -1.99 17.98
CA SER A 90 2.91 -1.05 17.07
C SER A 90 3.97 -0.17 16.42
N ILE A 91 3.83 0.15 15.12
CA ILE A 91 4.68 1.14 14.45
C ILE A 91 4.75 2.48 15.22
N LYS A 92 3.70 2.83 15.96
CA LYS A 92 3.65 4.03 16.81
C LYS A 92 4.71 4.02 17.93
N ASN A 93 5.12 2.85 18.41
CA ASN A 93 6.18 2.74 19.42
C ASN A 93 7.54 3.21 18.88
N LEU A 94 7.70 3.26 17.56
CA LEU A 94 8.92 3.77 16.92
C LEU A 94 8.89 5.29 16.74
N GLY A 95 7.82 5.97 17.13
CA GLY A 95 7.77 7.43 17.22
C GLY A 95 8.28 7.94 18.57
N SER A 96 8.28 9.26 18.71
CA SER A 96 8.37 9.94 20.00
C SER A 96 7.17 10.88 20.16
N LEU A 97 7.02 11.49 21.34
CA LEU A 97 6.00 12.52 21.58
C LEU A 97 6.06 13.67 20.56
N LEU A 98 7.25 13.97 20.03
CA LEU A 98 7.50 15.09 19.12
C LEU A 98 7.68 14.67 17.65
N ARG A 99 7.90 13.38 17.37
CA ARG A 99 8.21 12.90 16.02
C ARG A 99 7.45 11.62 15.69
N SER A 100 6.56 11.74 14.73
CA SER A 100 5.88 10.60 14.07
C SER A 100 6.92 9.61 13.51
N PRO A 101 6.70 8.28 13.65
CA PRO A 101 7.62 7.27 13.10
C PRO A 101 7.73 7.37 11.58
N TRP A 102 6.66 7.78 10.89
CA TRP A 102 6.65 8.00 9.45
C TRP A 102 7.51 9.18 8.99
N LYS A 103 7.85 10.12 9.90
CA LYS A 103 8.73 11.26 9.64
C LYS A 103 10.19 10.99 9.94
N LYS A 104 10.58 9.73 10.15
CA LYS A 104 11.99 9.33 10.27
C LYS A 104 12.63 9.30 8.88
N GLU A 105 13.78 9.95 8.76
CA GLU A 105 14.63 9.87 7.56
C GLU A 105 15.35 8.53 7.58
N LEU A 106 14.67 7.52 7.02
CA LEU A 106 15.17 6.14 6.94
C LEU A 106 15.30 5.70 5.49
N ALA A 107 14.34 6.06 4.65
CA ALA A 107 14.28 5.63 3.28
C ALA A 107 15.29 6.37 2.41
N ARG A 108 15.78 5.70 1.37
CA ARG A 108 16.67 6.27 0.36
C ARG A 108 16.11 6.06 -1.03
N ILE A 109 16.02 7.12 -1.81
CA ILE A 109 15.59 7.13 -3.22
C ILE A 109 16.50 8.10 -3.96
N ASP A 110 17.08 7.68 -5.09
CA ASP A 110 18.09 8.43 -5.86
C ASP A 110 19.19 9.06 -4.97
N GLY A 111 19.75 8.27 -4.04
CA GLY A 111 20.77 8.71 -3.09
C GLY A 111 20.32 9.72 -2.03
N ARG A 112 19.05 10.19 -2.05
CA ARG A 112 18.50 11.15 -1.09
C ARG A 112 17.78 10.45 0.05
N MET A 113 17.97 10.95 1.26
CA MET A 113 17.17 10.53 2.41
C MET A 113 15.76 11.10 2.28
N VAL A 114 14.76 10.23 2.43
CA VAL A 114 13.34 10.61 2.46
C VAL A 114 12.64 9.88 3.60
N THR A 115 11.49 10.40 3.98
CA THR A 115 10.61 9.81 4.99
C THR A 115 9.47 9.00 4.33
N LEU A 116 8.86 8.07 5.06
CA LEU A 116 7.66 7.36 4.57
C LEU A 116 6.50 8.35 4.34
N ASP A 117 6.40 9.36 5.22
CA ASP A 117 5.43 10.45 5.10
C ASP A 117 5.58 11.19 3.77
N GLN A 118 6.80 11.54 3.35
CA GLN A 118 7.07 12.18 2.06
C GLN A 118 6.73 11.26 0.88
N ILE A 119 7.07 9.97 0.95
CA ILE A 119 6.72 9.01 -0.12
C ILE A 119 5.20 8.97 -0.31
N GLU A 120 4.42 8.96 0.77
CA GLU A 120 2.96 8.90 0.72
C GLU A 120 2.32 10.25 0.33
N HIS A 121 2.64 11.30 1.09
CA HIS A 121 1.93 12.58 1.04
C HIS A 121 2.46 13.57 0.01
N ASP A 122 3.76 13.53 -0.31
CA ASP A 122 4.38 14.49 -1.23
C ASP A 122 4.60 13.89 -2.63
N ILE A 123 4.57 12.56 -2.74
CA ILE A 123 4.80 11.86 -4.01
C ILE A 123 3.57 11.06 -4.42
N LEU A 124 3.27 9.96 -3.72
CA LEU A 124 2.25 9.00 -4.16
C LEU A 124 0.87 9.63 -4.36
N ARG A 125 0.35 10.29 -3.32
CA ARG A 125 -0.99 10.90 -3.35
C ARG A 125 -1.09 12.04 -4.38
N PRO A 126 -0.24 13.08 -4.36
CA PRO A 126 -0.40 14.24 -5.26
C PRO A 126 0.02 13.98 -6.71
N ARG A 127 0.99 13.08 -6.96
CA ARG A 127 1.48 12.78 -8.31
C ARG A 127 0.49 11.89 -9.08
N PHE A 128 0.07 10.77 -8.48
CA PHE A 128 -0.74 9.77 -9.19
C PHE A 128 -2.25 10.02 -9.04
N LYS A 129 -2.69 10.68 -7.97
CA LYS A 129 -4.11 11.01 -7.71
C LYS A 129 -5.04 9.80 -7.82
N ASP A 130 -4.50 8.62 -7.49
CA ASP A 130 -5.24 7.37 -7.54
C ASP A 130 -5.58 6.94 -6.09
N PRO A 131 -6.86 6.96 -5.68
CA PRO A 131 -7.27 6.56 -4.33
C PRO A 131 -6.92 5.10 -4.00
N ARG A 132 -6.65 4.26 -5.00
CA ARG A 132 -6.24 2.86 -4.80
C ARG A 132 -4.90 2.74 -4.08
N VAL A 133 -4.09 3.80 -4.03
CA VAL A 133 -2.83 3.82 -3.28
C VAL A 133 -3.02 3.48 -1.80
N HIS A 134 -4.14 3.90 -1.20
CA HIS A 134 -4.50 3.63 0.19
C HIS A 134 -4.73 2.16 0.51
N PHE A 135 -4.84 1.31 -0.51
CA PHE A 135 -4.97 -0.14 -0.38
C PHE A 135 -3.73 -0.89 -0.86
N ALA A 136 -2.74 -0.16 -1.40
CA ALA A 136 -1.50 -0.71 -1.94
C ALA A 136 -0.31 -0.53 -1.00
N ILE A 137 -0.34 0.50 -0.16
CA ILE A 137 0.66 0.71 0.88
C ILE A 137 0.20 0.14 2.23
N ASN A 138 1.13 -0.47 2.95
CA ASN A 138 0.91 -1.08 4.25
C ASN A 138 1.77 -0.35 5.31
N CYS A 139 1.09 0.26 6.27
CA CYS A 139 1.69 1.02 7.36
C CYS A 139 2.06 0.18 8.60
N ALA A 140 2.14 -1.14 8.44
CA ALA A 140 2.41 -2.14 9.49
C ALA A 140 1.37 -2.25 10.63
N ALA A 141 0.19 -1.65 10.50
CA ALA A 141 -0.90 -1.81 11.48
C ALA A 141 -1.86 -2.95 11.08
N LEU A 142 -2.47 -3.63 12.06
CA LEU A 142 -3.43 -4.71 11.82
C LEU A 142 -4.63 -4.26 10.98
N SER A 143 -5.16 -3.07 11.26
CA SER A 143 -6.23 -2.46 10.45
C SER A 143 -5.74 -1.80 9.15
N CYS A 144 -4.44 -1.83 8.84
CA CYS A 144 -3.91 -1.37 7.55
C CYS A 144 -4.26 -2.39 6.44
N PRO A 145 -4.29 -1.99 5.15
CA PRO A 145 -4.58 -2.92 4.07
C PRO A 145 -3.61 -4.11 4.07
N PRO A 146 -4.07 -5.32 3.71
CA PRO A 146 -3.22 -6.50 3.59
C PRO A 146 -1.98 -6.22 2.72
N LEU A 147 -0.78 -6.56 3.21
CA LEU A 147 0.41 -6.50 2.37
C LEU A 147 0.33 -7.61 1.30
N ARG A 148 0.63 -7.27 0.04
CA ARG A 148 0.67 -8.26 -1.04
C ARG A 148 1.90 -9.16 -0.90
N PRO A 149 1.79 -10.49 -1.17
CA PRO A 149 2.93 -11.41 -1.15
C PRO A 149 3.77 -11.36 -2.45
N GLU A 150 3.66 -10.27 -3.21
CA GLU A 150 4.41 -10.01 -4.44
C GLU A 150 4.62 -8.49 -4.61
N PRO A 151 5.71 -8.05 -5.26
CA PRO A 151 5.92 -6.64 -5.56
C PRO A 151 4.95 -6.14 -6.63
N TYR A 152 4.72 -4.83 -6.63
CA TYR A 152 4.03 -4.16 -7.73
C TYR A 152 4.96 -4.03 -8.94
N THR A 153 4.45 -4.27 -10.15
CA THR A 153 5.23 -4.16 -11.40
C THR A 153 4.48 -3.32 -12.42
N GLU A 154 5.19 -2.66 -13.34
CA GLU A 154 4.60 -1.79 -14.36
C GLU A 154 3.50 -2.50 -15.18
N ASP A 155 3.79 -3.70 -15.67
CA ASP A 155 2.94 -4.50 -16.54
C ASP A 155 1.67 -5.03 -15.84
N ARG A 156 1.67 -5.10 -14.51
CA ARG A 156 0.56 -5.64 -13.70
C ARG A 156 -0.06 -4.62 -12.75
N LEU A 157 0.44 -3.38 -12.72
CA LEU A 157 0.07 -2.38 -11.73
C LEU A 157 -1.45 -2.20 -11.62
N GLU A 158 -2.13 -2.00 -12.74
CA GLU A 158 -3.58 -1.79 -12.78
C GLU A 158 -4.35 -2.96 -12.15
N GLN A 159 -4.00 -4.19 -12.56
CA GLN A 159 -4.59 -5.39 -12.02
C GLN A 159 -4.33 -5.50 -10.51
N GLN A 160 -3.10 -5.22 -10.06
CA GLN A 160 -2.70 -5.35 -8.67
C GLN A 160 -3.36 -4.29 -7.76
N LEU A 161 -3.55 -3.06 -8.26
CA LEU A 161 -4.27 -1.98 -7.57
C LEU A 161 -5.76 -2.30 -7.45
N GLU A 162 -6.39 -2.74 -8.54
CA GLU A 162 -7.80 -3.12 -8.53
C GLU A 162 -8.06 -4.30 -7.59
N ASP A 163 -7.25 -5.35 -7.68
CA ASP A 163 -7.35 -6.54 -6.83
C ASP A 163 -7.14 -6.21 -5.34
N ALA A 164 -6.14 -5.38 -5.00
CA ALA A 164 -5.94 -4.93 -3.62
C ALA A 164 -7.15 -4.12 -3.10
N THR A 165 -7.71 -3.25 -3.94
CA THR A 165 -8.89 -2.46 -3.61
C THR A 165 -10.11 -3.34 -3.40
N ILE A 166 -10.41 -4.25 -4.33
CA ILE A 166 -11.54 -5.19 -4.22
C ILE A 166 -11.41 -6.01 -2.94
N ARG A 167 -10.25 -6.58 -2.65
CA ARG A 167 -10.07 -7.35 -1.40
C ARG A 167 -10.36 -6.51 -0.17
N PHE A 168 -9.79 -5.31 -0.07
CA PHE A 168 -10.00 -4.45 1.09
C PHE A 168 -11.47 -4.05 1.26
N ILE A 169 -12.12 -3.61 0.18
CA ILE A 169 -13.51 -3.15 0.18
C ILE A 169 -14.46 -4.26 0.61
N ASN A 170 -14.17 -5.50 0.22
CA ASN A 170 -15.02 -6.66 0.50
C ASN A 170 -14.62 -7.45 1.76
N SER A 171 -13.73 -6.90 2.59
CA SER A 171 -13.32 -7.50 3.87
C SER A 171 -14.34 -7.14 4.97
N PRO A 172 -15.12 -8.08 5.51
CA PRO A 172 -16.24 -7.79 6.42
C PRO A 172 -15.81 -7.27 7.81
N ASP A 173 -14.57 -7.53 8.21
CA ASP A 173 -13.93 -6.96 9.40
C ASP A 173 -13.59 -5.46 9.22
N ARG A 174 -13.56 -4.97 7.98
CA ARG A 174 -13.15 -3.61 7.62
C ARG A 174 -14.29 -2.79 7.08
N ASN A 175 -15.20 -3.40 6.35
CA ASN A 175 -16.31 -2.71 5.71
C ASN A 175 -17.55 -3.60 5.64
N TYR A 176 -18.68 -3.10 6.11
CA TYR A 176 -19.96 -3.78 6.00
C TYR A 176 -21.12 -2.79 6.04
N LEU A 177 -22.23 -3.15 5.40
CA LEU A 177 -23.49 -2.44 5.54
C LEU A 177 -24.33 -3.16 6.59
N LYS A 178 -24.87 -2.42 7.55
CA LYS A 178 -25.88 -2.90 8.48
C LYS A 178 -27.01 -1.88 8.53
N ASP A 179 -28.22 -2.32 8.18
CA ASP A 179 -29.39 -1.47 7.99
C ASP A 179 -29.07 -0.35 6.97
N ASP A 180 -29.24 0.92 7.34
CA ASP A 180 -28.91 2.09 6.54
C ASP A 180 -27.49 2.65 6.81
N THR A 181 -26.69 1.94 7.61
CA THR A 181 -25.41 2.42 8.10
C THR A 181 -24.25 1.62 7.50
N LEU A 182 -23.41 2.31 6.74
CA LEU A 182 -22.19 1.81 6.15
C LEU A 182 -21.04 2.00 7.14
N TYR A 183 -20.57 0.89 7.70
CA TYR A 183 -19.41 0.83 8.57
C TYR A 183 -18.17 0.62 7.72
N VAL A 184 -17.19 1.51 7.82
CA VAL A 184 -15.98 1.50 6.99
C VAL A 184 -14.72 1.77 7.80
N SER A 185 -13.57 1.37 7.27
CA SER A 185 -12.27 1.69 7.86
C SER A 185 -12.05 3.20 8.04
N LYS A 186 -11.25 3.59 9.05
CA LYS A 186 -10.82 4.99 9.26
C LYS A 186 -10.01 5.57 8.10
N ILE A 187 -9.50 4.75 7.18
CA ILE A 187 -8.84 5.22 5.94
C ILE A 187 -9.77 6.18 5.18
N PHE A 188 -11.06 5.85 5.08
CA PHE A 188 -12.07 6.71 4.43
C PHE A 188 -12.38 8.01 5.19
N LYS A 189 -11.99 8.09 6.48
CA LYS A 189 -12.07 9.32 7.27
C LYS A 189 -10.84 10.19 7.04
N TRP A 190 -9.65 9.60 7.13
CA TRP A 190 -8.39 10.32 7.08
C TRP A 190 -8.06 10.84 5.68
N PHE A 191 -8.46 10.10 4.65
CA PHE A 191 -8.16 10.41 3.25
C PHE A 191 -9.44 10.68 2.44
N ASN A 192 -10.48 11.21 3.08
CA ASN A 192 -11.78 11.47 2.46
C ASN A 192 -11.68 12.27 1.14
N GLU A 193 -10.77 13.25 1.10
CA GLU A 193 -10.51 14.09 -0.07
C GLU A 193 -10.04 13.27 -1.29
N ASP A 194 -9.21 12.24 -1.09
CA ASP A 194 -8.71 11.39 -2.17
C ASP A 194 -9.83 10.52 -2.76
N PHE A 195 -10.92 10.30 -2.01
CA PHE A 195 -12.14 9.64 -2.48
C PHE A 195 -13.19 10.63 -3.01
N ASN A 196 -12.81 11.88 -3.30
CA ASN A 196 -13.70 12.96 -3.74
C ASN A 196 -14.87 13.23 -2.79
N GLY A 197 -14.75 12.89 -1.50
CA GLY A 197 -15.84 12.96 -0.54
C GLY A 197 -16.97 11.94 -0.73
N ASP A 198 -16.86 11.03 -1.71
CA ASP A 198 -17.89 10.04 -2.05
C ASP A 198 -17.46 8.61 -1.70
N VAL A 199 -17.36 8.35 -0.39
CA VAL A 199 -17.07 7.00 0.13
C VAL A 199 -18.10 5.97 -0.36
N PRO A 200 -19.44 6.22 -0.30
CA PRO A 200 -20.41 5.25 -0.79
C PRO A 200 -20.27 4.92 -2.28
N GLY A 201 -20.04 5.91 -3.14
CA GLY A 201 -19.81 5.70 -4.57
C GLY A 201 -18.53 4.93 -4.83
N PHE A 202 -17.44 5.26 -4.12
CA PHE A 202 -16.19 4.49 -4.20
C PHE A 202 -16.40 3.03 -3.80
N MET A 203 -17.09 2.78 -2.67
CA MET A 203 -17.43 1.44 -2.21
C MET A 203 -18.27 0.68 -3.25
N LYS A 204 -19.29 1.31 -3.83
CA LYS A 204 -20.15 0.68 -4.86
C LYS A 204 -19.38 0.24 -6.10
N LYS A 205 -18.35 0.99 -6.51
CA LYS A 205 -17.49 0.65 -7.66
C LYS A 205 -16.75 -0.68 -7.46
N TYR A 206 -16.25 -0.94 -6.25
CA TYR A 206 -15.39 -2.09 -5.94
C TYR A 206 -16.09 -3.19 -5.13
N ALA A 207 -17.31 -2.97 -4.66
CA ALA A 207 -18.09 -3.96 -3.94
C ALA A 207 -18.41 -5.17 -4.84
N ARG A 208 -18.39 -6.35 -4.22
CA ARG A 208 -18.70 -7.67 -4.80
C ARG A 208 -19.57 -8.45 -3.79
N GLY A 209 -20.17 -9.55 -4.24
CA GLY A 209 -20.94 -10.47 -3.38
C GLY A 209 -22.02 -9.78 -2.53
N THR A 210 -22.11 -10.17 -1.26
CA THR A 210 -23.13 -9.67 -0.31
C THR A 210 -23.07 -8.17 -0.10
N LEU A 211 -21.86 -7.58 -0.07
CA LEU A 211 -21.71 -6.14 0.11
C LEU A 211 -22.33 -5.38 -1.08
N LYS A 212 -22.08 -5.85 -2.32
CA LYS A 212 -22.66 -5.23 -3.52
C LYS A 212 -24.19 -5.30 -3.50
N GLN A 213 -24.75 -6.46 -3.19
CA GLN A 213 -26.20 -6.66 -3.08
C GLN A 213 -26.81 -5.72 -2.04
N SER A 214 -26.16 -5.57 -0.89
CA SER A 214 -26.62 -4.70 0.19
C SER A 214 -26.57 -3.22 -0.21
N LEU A 215 -25.49 -2.78 -0.86
CA LEU A 215 -25.34 -1.39 -1.32
C LEU A 215 -26.27 -1.02 -2.47
N ASP A 216 -26.60 -1.96 -3.34
CA ASP A 216 -27.56 -1.75 -4.45
C ASP A 216 -29.01 -1.75 -3.95
N GLY A 217 -29.33 -2.57 -2.95
CA GLY A 217 -30.65 -2.63 -2.33
C GLY A 217 -30.94 -1.47 -1.37
N ALA A 218 -29.94 -0.65 -1.03
CA ALA A 218 -30.13 0.51 -0.18
C ALA A 218 -31.00 1.57 -0.88
N GLY A 219 -32.25 1.73 -0.42
CA GLY A 219 -33.25 2.62 -1.01
C GLY A 219 -33.08 4.12 -0.69
N GLY A 220 -31.95 4.52 -0.10
CA GLY A 220 -31.73 5.91 0.32
C GLY A 220 -30.28 6.22 0.70
N PRO A 221 -30.00 7.45 1.16
CA PRO A 221 -28.66 7.86 1.58
C PRO A 221 -28.12 6.98 2.72
N LEU A 222 -26.85 6.61 2.63
CA LEU A 222 -26.19 5.80 3.65
C LEU A 222 -25.59 6.67 4.75
N LYS A 223 -25.81 6.31 6.02
CA LYS A 223 -25.07 6.88 7.15
C LYS A 223 -23.68 6.24 7.20
N ILE A 224 -22.63 7.03 7.34
CA ILE A 224 -21.26 6.50 7.45
C ILE A 224 -20.84 6.45 8.91
N LYS A 225 -20.34 5.29 9.35
CA LYS A 225 -19.65 5.13 10.63
C LYS A 225 -18.26 4.56 10.40
N TYR A 226 -17.29 5.07 11.15
CA TYR A 226 -15.90 4.62 11.05
C TYR A 226 -15.59 3.62 12.15
N LEU A 227 -15.04 2.47 11.77
CA LEU A 227 -14.65 1.41 12.70
C LEU A 227 -13.45 1.82 13.56
N HIS A 228 -13.23 1.10 14.65
CA HIS A 228 -11.97 1.19 15.41
C HIS A 228 -10.79 0.83 14.48
N TYR A 229 -9.64 1.48 14.68
CA TYR A 229 -8.44 1.20 13.91
C TYR A 229 -7.37 0.67 14.85
N ASP A 230 -7.10 -0.62 14.72
CA ASP A 230 -6.13 -1.35 15.51
C ASP A 230 -4.72 -1.08 14.99
N TRP A 231 -3.91 -0.47 15.86
CA TRP A 231 -2.53 -0.09 15.59
C TRP A 231 -1.51 -1.15 16.01
N SER A 232 -1.94 -2.29 16.55
CA SER A 232 -1.04 -3.42 16.75
C SER A 232 -0.40 -3.86 15.43
N LEU A 233 0.80 -4.45 15.48
CA LEU A 233 1.48 -4.90 14.27
C LEU A 233 0.63 -5.92 13.50
N ASN A 234 0.61 -5.83 12.17
CA ASN A 234 0.05 -6.86 11.29
C ASN A 234 0.97 -8.08 11.20
N ARG A 235 1.21 -8.73 12.33
CA ARG A 235 2.10 -9.88 12.45
C ARG A 235 1.35 -11.21 12.36
N LYS A 236 2.05 -12.25 11.91
CA LYS A 236 1.65 -13.66 12.05
C LYS A 236 1.94 -14.19 13.46
#